data_AF-A0A523VAK6-F1
#
_entry.id   AF-A0A523VAK6-F1
#
_cell.length_a   1.000
_cell.length_b   1.000
_cell.length_c   1.000
_cell.angle_alpha   90.00
_cell.angle_beta   90.00
_cell.angle_gamma   90.00
#
_symmetry.space_group_name_H-M   'P 1'
#
loop_
_entity.id
_entity.type
_entity.pdbx_description
1 polymer ?
#
loop_
_entity_poly.entity_id
_entity_poly.type
_entity_poly.pdbx_seq_one_letter_code
_entity_poly.pdbx_strand_id
1 'polypeptide(L)'
;MANITTLLRKRLSEERGTVTKDWGGKISIALIYPNYYQVGMSNLGFQVVYGILNDNPAIVSERAFLPDQEELSLYERADQALLSLESQTPLRAFDLLAFSLSFENDYPNILTILELSKIPLLSK
;
A
#
# COMPACT_ATOMS: atom_id res chain seq x y z
N MET A 1 -21.17 9.75 4.70
CA MET A 1 -20.67 8.55 5.40
C MET A 1 -19.18 8.43 5.12
N ALA A 2 -18.36 8.18 6.13
CA ALA A 2 -16.93 7.97 5.92
C ALA A 2 -16.72 6.68 5.10
N ASN A 3 -15.89 6.75 4.05
CA ASN A 3 -15.51 5.64 3.19
C ASN A 3 -13.97 5.64 3.14
N ILE A 4 -13.37 4.44 3.12
CA ILE A 4 -11.92 4.27 3.06
C ILE A 4 -11.27 5.07 1.92
N THR A 5 -11.88 5.13 0.74
CA THR A 5 -11.36 5.92 -0.39
C THR A 5 -11.29 7.41 -0.06
N THR A 6 -12.30 7.95 0.63
CA THR A 6 -12.32 9.36 1.05
C THR A 6 -11.23 9.64 2.09
N LEU A 7 -10.98 8.70 3.01
CA LEU A 7 -9.93 8.81 4.01
C LEU A 7 -8.53 8.83 3.36
N LEU A 8 -8.27 7.90 2.44
CA LEU A 8 -6.99 7.82 1.71
C LEU A 8 -6.73 9.08 0.89
N ARG A 9 -7.75 9.60 0.19
CA ARG A 9 -7.64 10.87 -0.57
C ARG A 9 -7.33 12.06 0.33
N LYS A 10 -7.97 12.14 1.49
CA LYS A 10 -7.69 13.20 2.48
C LYS A 10 -6.24 13.12 2.94
N ARG A 11 -5.77 11.92 3.33
CA ARG A 11 -4.38 11.69 3.74
C ARG A 11 -3.38 12.12 2.66
N LEU A 12 -3.62 11.71 1.42
CA LEU A 12 -2.76 12.08 0.28
C LEU A 12 -2.74 13.60 0.04
N SER A 13 -3.87 14.28 0.22
CA SER A 13 -3.95 15.75 0.04
C SER A 13 -3.17 16.55 1.08
N GLU A 14 -2.85 15.93 2.21
CA GLU A 14 -2.05 16.52 3.30
C GLU A 14 -0.55 16.14 3.18
N GLU A 15 -0.20 15.17 2.32
CA GLU A 15 1.17 14.75 2.06
C GLU A 15 1.93 15.69 1.10
N ARG A 16 3.26 15.63 1.18
CA ARG A 16 4.16 16.22 0.19
C ARG A 16 5.13 15.14 -0.29
N GLY A 17 5.53 15.22 -1.54
CA GLY A 17 6.48 14.26 -2.14
C GLY A 17 5.83 13.00 -2.71
N THR A 18 4.49 12.93 -2.73
CA THR A 18 3.76 11.89 -3.47
C THR A 18 4.11 11.96 -4.95
N VAL A 19 4.47 10.81 -5.53
CA VAL A 19 4.69 10.63 -6.96
C VAL A 19 3.47 9.93 -7.56
N THR A 20 2.93 10.50 -8.64
CA THR A 20 1.83 9.89 -9.41
C THR A 20 2.28 9.70 -10.85
N LYS A 21 2.14 8.47 -11.36
CA LYS A 21 2.54 8.10 -12.72
C LYS A 21 1.38 7.39 -13.41
N ASP A 22 1.27 7.59 -14.72
CA ASP A 22 0.41 6.75 -15.55
C ASP A 22 0.93 5.31 -15.55
N TRP A 23 0.01 4.34 -15.40
CA TRP A 23 0.35 2.91 -15.34
C TRP A 23 0.70 2.32 -16.71
N GLY A 24 0.28 2.96 -17.81
CA GLY A 24 0.42 2.43 -19.17
C GLY A 24 1.84 1.99 -19.50
N GLY A 25 1.98 0.70 -19.83
CA GLY A 25 3.23 0.07 -20.26
C GLY A 25 4.31 -0.09 -19.19
N LYS A 26 4.00 0.18 -17.91
CA LYS A 26 4.96 0.10 -16.79
C LYS A 26 4.70 -1.13 -15.94
N ILE A 27 5.74 -1.60 -15.27
CA ILE A 27 5.62 -2.60 -14.22
C ILE A 27 5.07 -1.91 -12.97
N SER A 28 3.95 -2.41 -12.46
CA SER A 28 3.29 -1.89 -11.27
C SER A 28 3.78 -2.58 -10.00
N ILE A 29 4.23 -1.78 -9.03
CA ILE A 29 4.76 -2.27 -7.76
C ILE A 29 3.99 -1.64 -6.60
N ALA A 30 3.31 -2.46 -5.83
CA ALA A 30 2.80 -2.06 -4.53
C ALA A 30 3.93 -2.22 -3.50
N LEU A 31 4.55 -1.10 -3.14
CA LEU A 31 5.57 -1.02 -2.11
C LEU A 31 4.88 -0.93 -0.74
N ILE A 32 4.97 -2.00 0.03
CA ILE A 32 4.18 -2.21 1.24
C ILE A 32 5.05 -2.05 2.47
N TYR A 33 4.62 -1.19 3.39
CA TYR A 33 5.13 -1.20 4.75
C TYR A 33 4.15 -1.99 5.63
N PRO A 34 4.54 -3.15 6.20
CA PRO A 34 3.65 -4.03 6.96
C PRO A 34 3.36 -3.52 8.38
N ASN A 35 3.08 -2.23 8.51
CA ASN A 35 2.70 -1.54 9.74
C ASN A 35 1.83 -0.33 9.37
N TYR A 36 1.35 0.40 10.37
CA TYR A 36 0.49 1.56 10.15
C TYR A 36 1.18 2.66 9.35
N TYR A 37 0.37 3.43 8.62
CA TYR A 37 0.83 4.53 7.75
C TYR A 37 1.87 5.44 8.41
N GLN A 38 1.62 5.90 9.64
CA GLN A 38 2.53 6.82 10.33
C GLN A 38 3.92 6.20 10.59
N VAL A 39 3.97 4.89 10.88
CA VAL A 39 5.22 4.16 11.10
C VAL A 39 5.99 4.03 9.80
N GLY A 40 5.31 3.62 8.71
CA GLY A 40 5.95 3.50 7.40
C GLY A 40 6.42 4.83 6.82
N MET A 41 5.65 5.90 7.04
CA MET A 41 6.05 7.25 6.64
C MET A 41 7.21 7.83 7.44
N SER A 42 7.44 7.32 8.65
CA SER A 42 8.60 7.68 9.48
C SER A 42 9.85 6.87 9.14
N ASN A 43 9.77 5.93 8.18
CA ASN A 43 10.90 5.10 7.78
C ASN A 43 11.61 5.69 6.55
N LEU A 44 12.81 6.24 6.75
CA LEU A 44 13.61 6.83 5.66
C LEU A 44 13.98 5.82 4.57
N GLY A 45 14.32 4.58 4.94
CA GLY A 45 14.65 3.54 3.98
C GLY A 45 13.48 3.23 3.04
N PHE A 46 12.27 3.16 3.59
CA PHE A 46 11.04 2.99 2.81
C PHE A 46 10.82 4.14 1.82
N GLN A 47 10.98 5.39 2.26
CA GLN A 47 10.85 6.58 1.38
C GLN A 47 11.94 6.60 0.29
N VAL A 48 13.17 6.19 0.60
CA VAL A 48 14.26 6.11 -0.37
C VAL A 48 13.96 5.07 -1.45
N VAL A 49 13.50 3.88 -1.06
CA VAL A 49 13.10 2.84 -2.04
C VAL A 49 11.92 3.31 -2.90
N TYR A 50 10.93 3.97 -2.30
CA TYR A 50 9.81 4.57 -3.03
C TYR A 50 10.29 5.56 -4.11
N GLY A 51 11.25 6.43 -3.77
CA GLY A 51 11.89 7.35 -4.71
C GLY A 51 12.63 6.63 -5.82
N ILE A 52 13.53 5.69 -5.47
CA ILE A 52 14.34 4.92 -6.43
C ILE A 52 13.45 4.18 -7.45
N LEU A 53 12.37 3.54 -6.99
CA LEU A 53 11.43 2.84 -7.86
C LEU A 53 10.72 3.81 -8.81
N ASN A 54 10.29 4.96 -8.30
CA ASN A 54 9.56 5.93 -9.11
C ASN A 54 10.44 6.78 -10.03
N ASP A 55 11.73 6.92 -9.74
CA ASP A 55 12.72 7.53 -10.64
C ASP A 55 12.94 6.70 -11.92
N ASN A 56 12.64 5.40 -11.89
CA ASN A 56 12.70 4.55 -13.07
C ASN A 56 11.47 4.77 -13.98
N PRO A 57 11.63 5.21 -15.24
CA PRO A 57 10.50 5.51 -16.13
C PRO A 57 9.63 4.28 -16.48
N ALA A 58 10.15 3.06 -16.35
CA ALA A 58 9.45 1.82 -16.65
C ALA A 58 8.65 1.24 -15.46
N ILE A 59 8.69 1.88 -14.30
CA ILE A 59 8.02 1.41 -13.07
C ILE A 59 6.98 2.42 -12.62
N VAL A 60 5.83 1.96 -12.15
CA VAL A 60 4.93 2.76 -11.30
C VAL A 60 4.91 2.12 -9.92
N SER A 61 5.36 2.86 -8.91
CA SER A 61 5.35 2.35 -7.53
C SER A 61 4.39 3.15 -6.67
N GLU A 62 3.47 2.44 -6.04
CA GLU A 62 2.48 2.99 -5.13
C GLU A 62 2.64 2.35 -3.75
N ARG A 63 2.29 3.10 -2.71
CA ARG A 63 2.48 2.69 -1.32
C ARG A 63 1.24 2.01 -0.80
N ALA A 64 1.42 1.05 0.10
CA ALA A 64 0.34 0.46 0.88
C ALA A 64 0.80 0.14 2.30
N PHE A 65 -0.15 0.11 3.22
CA PHE A 65 0.11 0.01 4.66
C PHE A 65 -0.89 -0.95 5.30
N LEU A 66 -0.54 -1.44 6.49
CA LEU A 66 -1.49 -2.17 7.32
C LEU A 66 -2.58 -1.19 7.80
N PRO A 67 -3.88 -1.52 7.63
CA PRO A 67 -4.95 -0.71 8.19
C PRO A 67 -4.91 -0.69 9.72
N ASP A 68 -5.15 0.48 10.31
CA ASP A 68 -5.49 0.55 11.74
C ASP A 68 -6.93 0.03 12.00
N GLN A 69 -7.37 0.02 13.26
CA GLN A 69 -8.69 -0.52 13.62
C GLN A 69 -9.85 0.25 12.98
N GLU A 70 -9.71 1.57 12.79
CA GLU A 70 -10.74 2.40 12.17
C GLU A 70 -10.81 2.11 10.67
N GLU A 71 -9.66 2.06 10.01
CA GLU A 71 -9.55 1.71 8.60
C GLU A 71 -10.05 0.31 8.30
N LEU A 72 -9.68 -0.67 9.14
CA LEU A 72 -10.13 -2.06 9.01
C LEU A 72 -11.65 -2.16 9.04
N SER A 73 -12.29 -1.43 9.98
CA SER A 73 -13.75 -1.37 10.07
C SER A 73 -14.39 -0.80 8.79
N LEU A 74 -13.72 0.14 8.10
CA LEU A 74 -14.20 0.69 6.83
C LEU A 74 -14.04 -0.32 5.68
N TYR A 75 -12.93 -1.05 5.63
CA TYR A 75 -12.70 -2.11 4.65
C TYR A 75 -13.72 -3.24 4.77
N GLU A 76 -13.99 -3.71 6.00
CA GLU A 76 -14.96 -4.78 6.28
C GLU A 76 -16.38 -4.38 5.88
N ARG A 77 -16.81 -3.16 6.24
CA ARG A 77 -18.16 -2.66 5.89
C ARG A 77 -18.38 -2.51 4.40
N ALA A 78 -17.31 -2.25 3.64
CA ALA A 78 -17.37 -2.06 2.19
C ALA A 78 -17.11 -3.36 1.40
N ASP A 79 -16.72 -4.46 2.07
CA ASP A 79 -16.12 -5.67 1.47
C ASP A 79 -15.08 -5.34 0.39
N GLN A 80 -14.25 -4.33 0.68
CA GLN A 80 -13.25 -3.85 -0.26
C GLN A 80 -11.91 -4.51 0.02
N ALA A 81 -11.19 -4.87 -1.05
CA ALA A 81 -9.81 -5.32 -0.91
C ALA A 81 -8.91 -4.15 -0.49
N LEU A 82 -7.80 -4.46 0.18
CA LEU A 82 -6.80 -3.47 0.54
C LEU A 82 -6.32 -2.70 -0.70
N LEU A 83 -6.25 -1.37 -0.58
CA LEU A 83 -5.91 -0.47 -1.66
C LEU A 83 -4.52 0.14 -1.51
N SER A 84 -3.91 0.52 -2.62
CA SER A 84 -2.79 1.45 -2.63
C SER A 84 -3.23 2.86 -2.20
N LEU A 85 -2.28 3.65 -1.72
CA LEU A 85 -2.54 5.00 -1.21
C LEU A 85 -2.78 6.01 -2.35
N GLU A 86 -1.94 5.97 -3.39
CA GLU A 86 -1.94 6.95 -4.49
C GLU A 86 -3.20 6.85 -5.36
N SER A 87 -3.40 5.70 -6.03
CA SER A 87 -4.49 5.54 -6.98
C SER A 87 -5.74 4.85 -6.39
N GLN A 88 -5.66 4.37 -5.14
CA GLN A 88 -6.69 3.51 -4.55
C GLN A 88 -6.94 2.23 -5.38
N THR A 89 -5.88 1.66 -5.95
CA THR A 89 -5.93 0.42 -6.72
C THR A 89 -5.84 -0.80 -5.78
N PRO A 90 -6.70 -1.82 -5.92
CA PRO A 90 -6.58 -3.05 -5.13
C PRO A 90 -5.21 -3.72 -5.27
N LEU A 91 -4.61 -4.18 -4.17
CA LEU A 91 -3.24 -4.71 -4.20
C LEU A 91 -3.07 -5.93 -5.12
N ARG A 92 -4.12 -6.75 -5.27
CA ARG A 92 -4.13 -7.90 -6.20
C ARG A 92 -4.03 -7.53 -7.69
N ALA A 93 -4.14 -6.25 -8.05
CA ALA A 93 -4.06 -5.77 -9.42
C ALA A 93 -2.63 -5.31 -9.81
N PHE A 94 -1.69 -5.30 -8.86
CA PHE A 94 -0.29 -4.97 -9.12
C PHE A 94 0.47 -6.19 -9.64
N ASP A 95 1.50 -5.95 -10.46
CA ASP A 95 2.39 -6.98 -10.97
C ASP A 95 3.30 -7.54 -9.86
N LEU A 96 3.74 -6.68 -8.93
CA LEU A 96 4.56 -7.06 -7.78
C LEU A 96 4.06 -6.44 -6.46
N LEU A 97 4.17 -7.23 -5.39
CA LEU A 97 4.02 -6.79 -4.00
C LEU A 97 5.41 -6.83 -3.35
N ALA A 98 5.93 -5.67 -2.96
CA ALA A 98 7.26 -5.53 -2.37
C ALA A 98 7.14 -5.11 -0.90
N PHE A 99 7.40 -6.03 0.03
CA PHE A 99 7.32 -5.77 1.47
C PHE A 99 8.64 -5.24 2.04
N SER A 100 8.59 -4.09 2.69
CA SER A 100 9.73 -3.48 3.40
C SER A 100 9.66 -3.81 4.89
N LEU A 101 10.37 -4.85 5.31
CA LEU A 101 10.36 -5.33 6.70
C LEU A 101 11.44 -4.64 7.52
N SER A 102 11.02 -3.93 8.58
CA SER A 102 11.94 -3.23 9.49
C SER A 102 12.06 -3.94 10.84
N PHE A 103 11.04 -4.68 11.27
CA PHE A 103 11.02 -5.40 12.54
C PHE A 103 10.44 -6.80 12.38
N GLU A 104 10.91 -7.73 13.21
CA GLU A 104 10.44 -9.12 13.24
C GLU A 104 8.96 -9.22 13.60
N ASN A 105 8.46 -8.31 14.44
CA ASN A 105 7.04 -8.25 14.81
C ASN A 105 6.12 -7.90 13.62
N ASP A 106 6.65 -7.43 12.49
CA ASP A 106 5.86 -7.12 11.30
C ASP A 106 5.60 -8.36 10.42
N TYR A 107 6.26 -9.51 10.67
CA TYR A 107 6.05 -10.71 9.85
C TYR A 107 4.59 -11.17 9.77
N PRO A 108 3.82 -11.26 10.88
CA PRO A 108 2.42 -11.67 10.81
C PRO A 108 1.55 -10.69 10.00
N ASN A 109 1.91 -9.41 9.98
CA ASN A 109 1.16 -8.38 9.27
C ASN A 109 1.19 -8.59 7.75
N ILE A 110 2.22 -9.26 7.22
CA ILE A 110 2.25 -9.67 5.80
C ILE A 110 1.05 -10.56 5.49
N LEU A 111 0.76 -11.56 6.34
CA LEU A 111 -0.34 -12.49 6.14
C LEU A 111 -1.68 -11.76 6.20
N THR A 112 -1.85 -10.87 7.18
CA THR A 112 -3.03 -10.00 7.30
C THR A 112 -3.23 -9.15 6.04
N ILE A 113 -2.16 -8.53 5.53
CA ILE A 113 -2.22 -7.71 4.31
C ILE A 113 -2.61 -8.55 3.10
N LEU A 114 -2.06 -9.75 2.93
CA LEU A 114 -2.42 -10.64 1.82
C LEU A 114 -3.89 -11.08 1.90
N GLU A 115 -4.37 -11.43 3.09
CA GLU A 115 -5.77 -11.79 3.33
C GLU A 115 -6.72 -10.63 3.02
N LEU A 116 -6.43 -9.42 3.52
CA LEU A 116 -7.18 -8.20 3.21
C LEU A 116 -7.13 -7.84 1.72
N SER A 117 -6.04 -8.18 1.04
CA SER A 117 -5.88 -8.00 -0.42
C SER A 117 -6.61 -9.06 -1.24
N LYS A 118 -7.23 -10.05 -0.58
CA LYS A 118 -7.88 -11.21 -1.20
C LYS A 118 -6.89 -12.05 -2.02
N ILE A 119 -5.66 -12.21 -1.53
CA ILE A 119 -4.60 -13.01 -2.15
C ILE A 119 -4.44 -14.32 -1.35
N PRO A 120 -4.53 -15.50 -1.99
CA PRO A 120 -4.38 -16.77 -1.28
C PRO A 120 -3.01 -16.91 -0.60
N LEU A 121 -2.99 -17.35 0.66
CA LEU A 121 -1.76 -17.54 1.42
C LEU A 121 -0.99 -18.82 1.01
N LEU A 122 -1.68 -19.75 0.36
CA LEU A 122 -1.12 -21.02 -0.11
C LEU A 122 -1.18 -21.07 -1.63
N SER A 123 -0.10 -21.53 -2.26
CA SER A 123 -0.13 -21.92 -3.66
C SER A 123 -0.99 -23.18 -3.82
N LYS A 124 -1.53 -23.36 -5.03
CA LYS A 124 -2.17 -24.63 -5.40
C LYS A 124 -1.16 -25.75 -5.57
#